data_AF-A0A3B8RIR2-F1
#
_entry.id   AF-A0A3B8RIR2-F1
#
_cell.length_a   1.000
_cell.length_b   1.000
_cell.length_c   1.000
_cell.angle_alpha   90.00
_cell.angle_beta   90.00
_cell.angle_gamma   90.00
#
_symmetry.space_group_name_H-M   'P 1'
#
loop_
_entity.id
_entity.type
_entity.pdbx_description
1 polymer ?
#
loop_
_entity_poly.entity_id
_entity_poly.type
_entity_poly.pdbx_seq_one_letter_code
_entity_poly.pdbx_strand_id
1 'polypeptide(L)'
;GKKTSSYLWAIFEGRRVSSEYIDAVVQARDVANHGLYVLSIHPWHLYVDCQGNQFGKDQARKNLENLESIFSQLKQMQGIHILRQNEYLEAWLEKEDSN
;
A
#
# COMPACT_ATOMS: atom_id res chain seq x y z
N GLY A 1 16.31 -4.88 -8.04
CA GLY A 1 15.37 -5.22 -6.94
C GLY A 1 14.19 -6.01 -7.49
N LYS A 2 13.50 -6.77 -6.64
CA LYS A 2 12.25 -7.47 -7.01
C LYS A 2 11.07 -6.51 -6.83
N LYS A 3 10.23 -6.37 -7.86
CA LYS A 3 8.96 -5.63 -7.77
C LYS A 3 7.88 -6.59 -7.25
N THR A 4 7.24 -6.23 -6.15
CA THR A 4 6.07 -6.94 -5.61
C THR A 4 4.93 -5.95 -5.46
N SER A 5 3.68 -6.41 -5.56
CA SER A 5 2.52 -5.51 -5.45
C SER A 5 1.32 -6.18 -4.83
N SER A 6 0.52 -5.41 -4.10
CA SER A 6 -0.77 -5.83 -3.55
C SER A 6 -1.83 -4.77 -3.79
N TYR A 7 -3.08 -5.22 -3.97
CA TYR A 7 -4.22 -4.36 -4.15
C TYR A 7 -5.05 -4.25 -2.86
N LEU A 8 -5.33 -3.03 -2.41
CA LEU A 8 -5.97 -2.76 -1.12
C LEU A 8 -7.49 -2.99 -1.12
N TRP A 9 -8.12 -3.25 -2.27
CA TRP A 9 -9.55 -3.50 -2.34
C TRP A 9 -10.05 -4.55 -1.32
N ALA A 10 -9.33 -5.67 -1.19
CA ALA A 10 -9.79 -6.80 -0.40
C ALA A 10 -9.94 -6.49 1.11
N ILE A 11 -9.18 -5.53 1.66
CA ILE A 11 -9.36 -5.12 3.06
C ILE A 11 -10.62 -4.26 3.25
N PHE A 12 -11.01 -3.47 2.24
CA PHE A 12 -12.20 -2.62 2.32
C PHE A 12 -13.51 -3.39 2.26
N GLU A 13 -13.46 -4.62 1.74
CA GLU A 13 -14.57 -5.59 1.77
C GLU A 13 -14.43 -6.65 2.87
N GLY A 14 -13.47 -6.50 3.79
CA GLY A 14 -13.27 -7.46 4.89
C GLY A 14 -12.80 -8.85 4.45
N ARG A 15 -12.29 -8.99 3.23
CA ARG A 15 -11.74 -10.24 2.69
C ARG A 15 -10.29 -10.50 3.12
N ARG A 16 -9.63 -9.47 3.64
CA ARG A 16 -8.25 -9.46 4.13
C ARG A 16 -8.18 -8.60 5.39
N VAL A 17 -7.17 -8.83 6.22
CA VAL A 17 -6.87 -7.98 7.39
C VAL A 17 -5.60 -7.16 7.19
N SER A 18 -5.45 -6.05 7.92
CA SER A 18 -4.31 -5.12 7.80
C SER A 18 -2.96 -5.81 7.94
N SER A 19 -2.85 -6.79 8.86
CA SER A 19 -1.59 -7.50 9.12
C SER A 19 -1.04 -8.21 7.88
N GLU A 20 -1.91 -8.76 7.02
CA GLU A 20 -1.46 -9.46 5.81
C GLU A 20 -0.72 -8.53 4.85
N TYR A 21 -1.11 -7.25 4.76
CA TYR A 21 -0.41 -6.27 3.92
C TYR A 21 0.91 -5.85 4.54
N ILE A 22 0.95 -5.71 5.87
CA ILE A 22 2.15 -5.34 6.62
C ILE A 22 3.19 -6.46 6.49
N ASP A 23 2.79 -7.71 6.76
CA ASP A 23 3.64 -8.89 6.67
C ASP A 23 4.21 -9.06 5.26
N ALA A 24 3.43 -8.80 4.22
CA ALA A 24 3.90 -8.87 2.84
C ALA A 24 4.98 -7.82 2.52
N VAL A 25 4.88 -6.60 3.07
CA VAL A 25 5.91 -5.55 2.92
C VAL A 25 7.17 -5.93 3.70
N VAL A 26 7.02 -6.42 4.94
CA VAL A 26 8.14 -6.87 5.77
C VAL A 26 8.88 -8.02 5.11
N GLN A 27 8.16 -9.01 4.60
CA GLN A 27 8.74 -10.12 3.86
C GLN A 27 9.48 -9.63 2.61
N ALA A 28 8.90 -8.68 1.85
CA ALA A 28 9.54 -8.11 0.68
C ALA A 28 10.84 -7.35 1.01
N ARG A 29 10.87 -6.64 2.15
CA ARG A 29 12.08 -5.98 2.67
C ARG A 29 13.17 -7.01 2.97
N ASP A 30 12.82 -8.11 3.63
CA ASP A 30 13.79 -9.10 4.10
C ASP A 30 14.40 -9.93 2.96
N VAL A 31 13.68 -10.10 1.85
CA VAL A 31 14.16 -10.90 0.70
C VAL A 31 14.85 -10.08 -0.40
N ALA A 32 14.65 -8.76 -0.45
CA ALA A 32 15.14 -7.94 -1.55
C ALA A 32 15.77 -6.63 -1.04
N ASN A 33 17.11 -6.59 -1.02
CA ASN A 33 17.82 -5.34 -0.82
C ASN A 33 17.45 -4.35 -1.94
N HIS A 34 17.02 -3.15 -1.57
CA HIS A 34 16.43 -2.16 -2.49
C HIS A 34 15.23 -2.69 -3.30
N GLY A 35 14.38 -3.51 -2.68
CA GLY A 35 13.09 -3.95 -3.25
C GLY A 35 12.08 -2.81 -3.36
N LEU A 36 11.20 -2.90 -4.36
CA LEU A 36 10.05 -2.00 -4.51
C LEU A 36 8.77 -2.79 -4.23
N TYR A 37 8.00 -2.35 -3.24
CA TYR A 37 6.68 -2.88 -2.96
C TYR A 37 5.61 -1.84 -3.27
N VAL A 38 4.65 -2.20 -4.12
CA VAL A 38 3.58 -1.29 -4.57
C VAL A 38 2.27 -1.66 -3.91
N LEU A 39 1.73 -0.76 -3.08
CA LEU A 39 0.35 -0.83 -2.60
C LEU A 39 -0.53 -0.03 -3.57
N SER A 40 -1.41 -0.72 -4.28
CA SER A 40 -2.32 -0.12 -5.25
C SER A 40 -3.72 0.04 -4.65
N ILE A 41 -4.40 1.12 -5.00
CA ILE A 41 -5.77 1.42 -4.58
C ILE A 41 -6.51 2.21 -5.66
N HIS A 42 -7.78 1.89 -5.91
CA HIS A 42 -8.70 2.88 -6.46
C HIS A 42 -9.43 3.58 -5.31
N PRO A 43 -9.38 4.91 -5.18
CA PRO A 43 -9.96 5.62 -4.04
C PRO A 43 -11.46 5.36 -3.83
N TRP A 44 -12.19 5.03 -4.90
CA TRP A 44 -13.62 4.73 -4.80
C TRP A 44 -13.90 3.46 -3.98
N HIS A 45 -12.95 2.53 -3.84
CA HIS A 45 -13.12 1.34 -3.00
C HIS A 45 -13.23 1.65 -1.50
N LEU A 46 -12.93 2.88 -1.08
CA LEU A 46 -13.20 3.33 0.29
C LEU A 46 -14.71 3.50 0.53
N TYR A 47 -15.48 3.77 -0.53
CA TYR A 47 -16.88 4.19 -0.47
C TYR A 47 -17.85 3.28 -1.22
N VAL A 48 -17.34 2.40 -2.09
CA VAL A 48 -18.15 1.54 -2.97
C VAL A 48 -17.51 0.15 -3.07
N ASP A 49 -18.32 -0.90 -3.03
CA ASP A 49 -17.88 -2.29 -3.21
C ASP A 49 -17.61 -2.63 -4.69
N CYS A 50 -17.07 -3.82 -4.96
CA CYS A 50 -16.75 -4.27 -6.33
C CYS A 50 -17.97 -4.44 -7.24
N GLN A 51 -19.19 -4.45 -6.68
CA GLN A 51 -20.44 -4.54 -7.42
C GLN A 51 -21.03 -3.16 -7.72
N GLY A 52 -20.45 -2.09 -7.18
CA GLY A 52 -20.95 -0.72 -7.34
C GLY A 52 -21.90 -0.27 -6.23
N ASN A 53 -22.09 -1.07 -5.16
CA ASN A 53 -22.94 -0.68 -4.04
C ASN A 53 -22.18 0.26 -3.10
N GLN A 54 -22.85 1.33 -2.67
CA GLN A 54 -22.27 2.27 -1.72
C GLN A 54 -22.16 1.67 -0.33
N PHE A 55 -21.01 1.86 0.31
CA PHE A 55 -20.83 1.57 1.72
C PHE A 55 -21.56 2.58 2.59
N GLY A 56 -22.13 2.10 3.70
CA GLY A 56 -22.60 2.97 4.76
C GLY A 56 -21.46 3.74 5.42
N LYS A 57 -21.79 4.84 6.12
CA LYS A 57 -20.81 5.72 6.78
C LYS A 57 -19.85 4.98 7.71
N ASP A 58 -20.35 4.00 8.48
CA ASP A 58 -19.52 3.22 9.39
C ASP A 58 -18.50 2.36 8.67
N GLN A 59 -18.89 1.74 7.55
CA GLN A 59 -17.96 0.93 6.75
C GLN A 59 -16.94 1.82 6.04
N ALA A 60 -17.34 2.96 5.49
CA ALA A 60 -16.41 3.92 4.90
C ALA A 60 -15.39 4.44 5.92
N ARG A 61 -15.83 4.75 7.15
CA ARG A 61 -14.94 5.11 8.26
C ARG A 61 -13.97 3.97 8.59
N LYS A 62 -14.45 2.74 8.75
CA LYS A 62 -13.62 1.56 9.00
C LYS A 62 -12.58 1.33 7.88
N ASN A 63 -12.97 1.57 6.63
CA ASN A 63 -12.07 1.47 5.48
C ASN A 63 -10.92 2.48 5.56
N LEU A 64 -11.22 3.72 5.94
CA LEU A 64 -10.22 4.76 6.18
C LEU A 64 -9.30 4.39 7.36
N GLU A 65 -9.87 3.95 8.48
CA GLU A 65 -9.11 3.50 9.66
C GLU A 65 -8.16 2.34 9.32
N ASN A 66 -8.61 1.38 8.50
CA ASN A 66 -7.77 0.29 8.01
C ASN A 66 -6.60 0.80 7.15
N LEU A 67 -6.87 1.74 6.23
CA LEU A 67 -5.84 2.34 5.38
C LEU A 67 -4.81 3.12 6.20
N GLU A 68 -5.28 3.93 7.13
CA GLU A 68 -4.44 4.70 8.05
C GLU A 68 -3.59 3.78 8.93
N SER A 69 -4.18 2.69 9.44
CA SER A 69 -3.47 1.70 10.26
C SER A 69 -2.31 1.04 9.51
N ILE A 70 -2.52 0.62 8.25
CA ILE A 70 -1.47 0.03 7.43
C ILE A 70 -0.30 1.02 7.26
N PHE A 71 -0.59 2.25 6.81
CA PHE A 71 0.47 3.22 6.54
C PHE A 71 1.17 3.71 7.81
N SER A 72 0.43 3.89 8.90
CA SER A 72 1.00 4.35 10.18
C SER A 72 1.99 3.33 10.74
N GLN A 73 1.67 2.04 10.67
CA GLN A 73 2.57 0.98 11.11
C GLN A 73 3.79 0.87 10.20
N LEU A 74 3.59 0.82 8.87
CA LEU A 74 4.69 0.72 7.92
C LEU A 74 5.68 1.91 8.02
N LYS A 75 5.17 3.13 8.27
CA LYS A 75 6.01 4.33 8.41
C LYS A 75 6.91 4.30 9.64
N GLN A 76 6.56 3.53 10.66
CA GLN A 76 7.33 3.40 11.90
C GLN A 76 8.41 2.30 11.80
N MET A 77 8.40 1.49 10.75
CA MET A 77 9.30 0.35 10.61
C MET A 77 10.66 0.75 10.03
N GLN A 78 11.73 0.31 10.69
CA GLN A 78 13.08 0.49 10.18
C GLN A 78 13.28 -0.23 8.83
N GLY A 79 13.94 0.45 7.90
CA GLY A 79 14.25 -0.09 6.57
C GLY A 79 13.07 -0.05 5.59
N ILE A 80 11.95 0.59 5.96
CA ILE A 80 10.81 0.83 5.07
C ILE A 80 10.69 2.34 4.84
N HIS A 81 10.71 2.73 3.57
CA HIS A 81 10.44 4.11 3.15
C HIS A 81 9.19 4.13 2.28
N ILE A 82 8.15 4.82 2.75
CA ILE A 82 6.93 5.05 1.97
C ILE A 82 7.15 6.30 1.14
N LEU A 83 6.98 6.18 -0.17
CA LEU A 83 7.16 7.25 -1.13
C LEU A 83 5.92 7.33 -2.04
N ARG A 84 5.66 8.52 -2.58
CA ARG A 84 4.73 8.65 -3.70
C ARG A 84 5.40 8.12 -4.97
N GLN A 85 4.58 7.67 -5.92
CA GLN A 85 5.07 7.11 -7.17
C GLN A 85 5.92 8.13 -7.96
N ASN A 86 5.54 9.41 -7.96
CA ASN A 86 6.31 10.45 -8.66
C ASN A 86 7.70 10.65 -8.03
N GLU A 87 7.78 10.70 -6.69
CA GLU A 87 9.06 10.85 -5.97
C GLU A 87 10.01 9.68 -6.27
N TYR A 88 9.46 8.46 -6.37
CA TYR A 88 10.25 7.29 -6.77
C TYR A 88 10.76 7.42 -8.21
N LEU A 89 9.92 7.85 -9.15
CA LEU A 89 10.30 7.99 -10.56
C LEU A 89 11.34 9.10 -10.77
N GLU A 90 11.18 10.24 -10.11
CA GLU A 90 12.14 11.36 -10.13
C GLU A 90 13.52 10.89 -9.65
N ALA A 91 13.59 10.26 -8.48
CA ALA A 91 14.85 9.74 -7.93
C ALA A 91 15.47 8.60 -8.76
N TRP A 92 14.65 7.85 -9.50
CA TRP A 92 15.12 6.81 -10.41
C TRP A 92 15.74 7.40 -11.67
N LEU A 93 15.11 8.42 -12.28
CA LEU A 93 15.62 9.11 -13.46
C LEU A 93 16.94 9.85 -13.17
N GLU A 94 17.04 10.55 -12.03
CA GLU A 94 18.27 11.26 -11.63
C GLU A 94 19.47 10.30 -11.46
N LYS A 95 19.21 9.05 -11.06
CA LYS A 95 20.25 8.00 -10.97
C LYS A 95 20.70 7.47 -12.32
N GLU A 96 19.83 7.46 -13.33
CA GLU A 96 20.21 7.03 -14.68
C GLU A 96 21.04 8.12 -15.38
N ASP A 97 20.73 9.40 -15.18
CA ASP A 97 21.48 10.53 -15.76
C ASP A 97 22.87 10.74 -15.12
N SER A 98 23.12 10.13 -13.96
CA SER A 98 24.39 10.24 -13.21
C SER A 98 25.38 9.09 -13.46
N ASN A 99 25.06 8.16 -14.36
CA ASN A 99 25.91 7.04 -14.79
C ASN A 99 26.33 7.16 -16.25
#